data_AF-A0A970GY27-F1
#
_entry.id   AF-A0A970GY27-F1
#
_cell.length_a   1.000
_cell.length_b   1.000
_cell.length_c   1.000
_cell.angle_alpha   90.00
_cell.angle_beta   90.00
_cell.angle_gamma   90.00
#
_symmetry.space_group_name_H-M   'P 1'
#
loop_
_entity.id
_entity.type
_entity.pdbx_description
1 polymer ?
#
loop_
_entity_poly.entity_id
_entity_poly.type
_entity_poly.pdbx_seq_one_letter_code
_entity_poly.pdbx_strand_id
1 'polypeptide(L)'
;MEGEGMERLTRAALEKRVKGKVQDYPCKVVQFGEGNFLRGFVDWMIDRMNERGLFCGKVVVVQPIKSGLVDELNKQDGLYTLILRGLHKGAVESNTVIITCVSHGINPYENYDKYLELARNPDLKVIVSNCKRELYANHIILVHQVWAVLFSGKVVRYCLISVV
;
A
#
# COMPACT_ATOMS: atom_id res chain seq x y z
N MET A 1 -3.28 -21.79 -28.40
CA MET A 1 -2.32 -21.59 -27.29
C MET A 1 -3.13 -21.57 -26.03
N GLU A 2 -3.25 -22.74 -25.42
CA GLU A 2 -3.91 -22.91 -24.12
C GLU A 2 -3.16 -22.04 -23.11
N GLY A 3 -3.88 -21.16 -22.43
CA GLY A 3 -3.29 -20.29 -21.43
C GLY A 3 -2.77 -21.14 -20.28
N GLU A 4 -1.45 -21.26 -20.18
CA GLU A 4 -0.79 -21.65 -18.94
C GLU A 4 -1.41 -20.79 -17.82
N GLY A 5 -2.13 -21.45 -16.91
CA GLY A 5 -2.82 -20.77 -15.82
C GLY A 5 -1.81 -19.88 -15.10
N MET A 6 -2.00 -18.57 -15.17
CA MET A 6 -1.06 -17.61 -14.61
C MET A 6 -0.93 -17.89 -13.11
N GLU A 7 0.16 -18.55 -12.72
CA GLU A 7 0.43 -18.97 -11.35
C GLU A 7 0.28 -17.75 -10.44
N ARG A 8 -0.60 -17.85 -9.43
CA ARG A 8 -0.85 -16.73 -8.52
C ARG A 8 0.44 -16.31 -7.84
N LEU A 9 0.72 -15.01 -7.82
CA LEU A 9 1.87 -14.47 -7.09
C LEU A 9 1.63 -14.67 -5.60
N THR A 10 2.39 -15.56 -5.00
CA THR A 10 2.47 -15.75 -3.54
C THR A 10 3.88 -15.41 -3.08
N ARG A 11 4.05 -15.08 -1.80
CA ARG A 11 5.37 -14.78 -1.22
C ARG A 11 6.32 -15.96 -1.35
N ALA A 12 5.81 -17.17 -1.13
CA ALA A 12 6.59 -18.40 -1.28
C ALA A 12 7.06 -18.61 -2.73
N ALA A 13 6.21 -18.35 -3.72
CA ALA A 13 6.59 -18.45 -5.13
C ALA A 13 7.58 -17.34 -5.53
N LEU A 14 7.38 -16.12 -5.03
CA LEU A 14 8.27 -14.99 -5.31
C LEU A 14 9.67 -15.20 -4.74
N GLU A 15 9.78 -15.68 -3.50
CA GLU A 15 11.07 -15.89 -2.83
C GLU A 15 11.91 -16.98 -3.53
N LYS A 16 11.26 -17.97 -4.16
CA LYS A 16 11.94 -18.96 -5.03
C LYS A 16 12.48 -18.33 -6.32
N ARG A 17 11.83 -17.29 -6.84
CA ARG A 17 12.21 -16.61 -8.10
C ARG A 17 13.24 -15.50 -7.86
N VAL A 18 13.09 -14.74 -6.77
CA VAL A 18 13.93 -13.58 -6.44
C VAL A 18 14.20 -13.57 -4.93
N LYS A 19 15.34 -14.14 -4.52
CA LYS A 19 15.74 -14.24 -3.12
C LYS A 19 15.95 -12.87 -2.49
N GLY A 20 15.43 -12.67 -1.27
CA GLY A 20 15.56 -11.44 -0.50
C GLY A 20 14.63 -10.30 -0.95
N LYS A 21 13.73 -10.57 -1.91
CA LYS A 21 12.72 -9.60 -2.34
C LYS A 21 11.55 -9.54 -1.36
N VAL A 22 11.22 -10.66 -0.70
CA VAL A 22 10.22 -10.69 0.37
C VAL A 22 10.90 -10.42 1.69
N GLN A 23 10.75 -9.19 2.19
CA GLN A 23 11.28 -8.81 3.50
C GLN A 23 10.17 -8.76 4.54
N ASP A 24 10.52 -9.12 5.78
CA ASP A 24 9.62 -8.99 6.90
C ASP A 24 9.89 -7.69 7.67
N TYR A 25 8.96 -6.75 7.53
CA TYR A 25 9.02 -5.44 8.15
C TYR A 25 7.74 -5.21 8.94
N PRO A 26 7.79 -4.44 10.04
CA PRO A 26 6.58 -4.09 10.79
C PRO A 26 5.64 -3.22 9.94
N CYS A 27 4.35 -3.29 10.25
CA CYS A 27 3.36 -2.45 9.60
C CYS A 27 3.50 -1.01 10.11
N LYS A 28 3.94 -0.10 9.23
CA LYS A 28 4.18 1.32 9.56
C LYS A 28 3.19 2.26 8.88
N VAL A 29 2.41 1.75 7.93
CA VAL A 29 1.48 2.54 7.13
C VAL A 29 0.10 1.89 7.15
N VAL A 30 -0.93 2.69 7.41
CA VAL A 30 -2.32 2.32 7.15
C VAL A 30 -2.79 3.10 5.93
N GLN A 31 -3.32 2.40 4.94
CA GLN A 31 -3.79 2.96 3.69
C GLN A 31 -5.29 2.76 3.57
N PHE A 32 -6.06 3.85 3.56
CA PHE A 32 -7.49 3.82 3.27
C PHE A 32 -7.71 3.91 1.77
N GLY A 33 -8.18 2.80 1.19
CA GLY A 33 -8.35 2.64 -0.25
C GLY A 33 -7.37 1.64 -0.87
N GLU A 34 -7.93 0.74 -1.66
CA GLU A 34 -7.27 -0.34 -2.38
C GLU A 34 -7.18 -0.09 -3.90
N GLY A 35 -7.59 1.11 -4.32
CA GLY A 35 -7.61 1.52 -5.73
C GLY A 35 -6.23 1.60 -6.39
N ASN A 36 -6.23 1.60 -7.72
CA ASN A 36 -4.99 1.60 -8.53
C ASN A 36 -4.07 2.79 -8.26
N PHE A 37 -4.61 3.94 -7.87
CA PHE A 37 -3.82 5.15 -7.64
C PHE A 37 -2.81 4.98 -6.50
N LEU A 38 -3.29 4.59 -5.31
CA LEU A 38 -2.41 4.41 -4.15
C LEU A 38 -1.42 3.26 -4.38
N ARG A 39 -1.89 2.18 -5.02
CA ARG A 39 -1.04 1.05 -5.42
C ARG A 39 0.05 1.40 -6.44
N GLY A 40 -0.25 2.31 -7.36
CA GLY A 40 0.70 2.76 -8.38
C GLY A 40 1.65 3.87 -7.94
N PHE A 41 1.31 4.57 -6.85
CA PHE A 41 2.03 5.75 -6.40
C PHE A 41 2.65 5.56 -5.02
N VAL A 42 1.83 5.46 -3.98
CA VAL A 42 2.27 5.42 -2.57
C VAL A 42 2.98 4.10 -2.28
N ASP A 43 2.35 2.98 -2.61
CA ASP A 43 2.93 1.66 -2.40
C ASP A 43 4.22 1.48 -3.21
N TRP A 44 4.27 2.00 -4.44
CA TRP A 44 5.50 2.01 -5.24
C TRP A 44 6.64 2.77 -4.57
N MET A 45 6.38 3.98 -4.05
CA MET A 45 7.39 4.76 -3.32
C MET A 45 7.91 4.01 -2.09
N ILE A 46 7.01 3.39 -1.32
CA ILE A 46 7.37 2.60 -0.14
C ILE A 46 8.22 1.39 -0.53
N ASP A 47 7.84 0.66 -1.58
CA ASP A 47 8.62 -0.48 -2.09
C ASP A 47 10.03 -0.03 -2.53
N ARG A 48 10.16 1.09 -3.27
CA ARG A 48 11.47 1.67 -3.66
C ARG A 48 12.30 2.08 -2.45
N MET A 49 11.69 2.67 -1.41
CA MET A 49 12.40 3.04 -0.19
C MET A 49 12.87 1.81 0.60
N ASN A 50 12.04 0.76 0.64
CA ASN A 50 12.37 -0.51 1.28
C ASN A 50 13.53 -1.23 0.55
N GLU A 51 13.56 -1.20 -0.78
CA GLU A 51 14.70 -1.73 -1.57
C GLU A 51 16.03 -1.05 -1.23
N ARG A 52 15.97 0.24 -0.85
CA ARG A 52 17.14 1.02 -0.42
C ARG A 52 17.42 0.95 1.09
N GLY A 53 16.62 0.18 1.85
CA GLY A 53 16.74 0.09 3.30
C GLY A 53 16.40 1.37 4.06
N LEU A 54 15.66 2.31 3.45
CA LEU A 54 15.40 3.63 4.01
C LEU A 54 14.16 3.69 4.92
N PHE A 55 13.12 2.92 4.61
CA PHE A 55 11.85 2.95 5.34
C PHE A 55 11.61 1.70 6.19
N CYS A 56 11.89 0.52 5.61
CA CYS A 56 11.76 -0.79 6.24
C CYS A 56 10.40 -0.98 6.91
N GLY A 57 9.31 -0.78 6.16
CA GLY A 57 7.94 -0.81 6.68
C GLY A 57 6.95 -1.38 5.68
N LYS A 58 5.90 -2.03 6.20
CA LYS A 58 4.78 -2.55 5.41
C LYS A 58 3.54 -1.65 5.50
N VAL A 59 2.67 -1.83 4.52
CA VAL A 59 1.37 -1.16 4.36
C VAL A 59 0.25 -2.12 4.69
N VAL A 60 -0.69 -1.72 5.53
CA VAL A 60 -1.98 -2.40 5.70
C VAL A 60 -3.03 -1.60 4.95
N VAL A 61 -3.76 -2.27 4.06
CA VAL A 61 -4.80 -1.64 3.23
C VAL A 61 -6.17 -1.84 3.88
N VAL A 62 -6.90 -0.76 4.13
CA VAL A 62 -8.26 -0.80 4.67
C VAL A 62 -9.24 -0.50 3.54
N GLN A 63 -10.17 -1.42 3.32
CA GLN A 63 -11.21 -1.28 2.29
C GLN A 63 -12.23 -0.20 2.69
N PRO A 64 -12.56 0.77 1.82
CA PRO A 64 -13.49 1.85 2.13
C PRO A 64 -14.96 1.50 1.82
N ILE A 65 -15.23 0.41 1.08
CA ILE A 65 -16.57 -0.03 0.68
C ILE A 65 -16.79 -1.51 1.01
N LYS A 66 -18.04 -1.99 1.07
CA LYS A 66 -18.34 -3.39 1.46
C LYS A 66 -17.82 -4.43 0.44
N SER A 67 -17.91 -4.13 -0.85
CA SER A 67 -17.49 -5.01 -1.95
C SER A 67 -16.28 -4.41 -2.67
N GLY A 68 -15.09 -4.58 -2.09
CA GLY A 68 -13.82 -4.11 -2.66
C GLY A 68 -12.87 -5.25 -3.01
N LEU A 69 -11.58 -4.92 -3.13
CA LEU A 69 -10.56 -5.83 -3.67
C LEU A 69 -9.62 -6.43 -2.62
N VAL A 70 -9.88 -6.22 -1.33
CA VAL A 70 -8.99 -6.69 -0.26
C VAL A 70 -8.82 -8.21 -0.28
N ASP A 71 -9.88 -8.97 -0.57
CA ASP A 71 -9.79 -10.44 -0.60
C ASP A 71 -8.93 -10.94 -1.75
N GLU A 72 -9.00 -10.31 -2.93
CA GLU A 72 -8.15 -10.63 -4.07
C GLU A 72 -6.68 -10.28 -3.78
N LEU A 73 -6.45 -9.15 -3.12
CA LEU A 73 -5.12 -8.74 -2.66
C LEU A 73 -4.54 -9.75 -1.64
N ASN A 74 -5.37 -10.21 -0.70
CA ASN A 74 -4.97 -11.19 0.32
C ASN A 74 -4.73 -12.59 -0.26
N LYS A 75 -5.49 -13.01 -1.29
CA LYS A 75 -5.24 -14.26 -2.03
C LYS A 75 -3.86 -14.31 -2.72
N GLN A 76 -3.21 -13.15 -2.86
CA GLN A 76 -1.87 -13.01 -3.42
C GLN A 76 -0.84 -12.56 -2.36
N ASP A 77 -1.11 -12.76 -1.07
CA ASP A 77 -0.22 -12.35 0.04
C ASP A 77 0.13 -10.84 0.04
N GLY A 78 -0.75 -9.99 -0.49
CA GLY A 78 -0.51 -8.57 -0.68
C GLY A 78 0.36 -8.22 -1.89
N LEU A 79 0.76 -9.20 -2.70
CA LEU A 79 1.61 -9.01 -3.87
C LEU A 79 0.79 -8.61 -5.09
N TYR A 80 1.33 -7.68 -5.88
CA TYR A 80 0.77 -7.37 -7.19
C TYR A 80 1.85 -6.83 -8.13
N THR A 81 1.55 -6.86 -9.41
CA THR A 81 2.42 -6.35 -10.48
C THR A 81 2.03 -4.91 -10.82
N LEU A 82 3.02 -4.03 -10.82
CA LEU A 82 2.90 -2.66 -11.30
C LEU A 82 3.63 -2.51 -12.63
N ILE A 83 2.92 -2.03 -13.64
CA ILE A 83 3.47 -1.73 -14.97
C ILE A 83 3.63 -0.21 -15.06
N LEU A 84 4.88 0.24 -15.06
CA LEU A 84 5.27 1.62 -15.27
C LEU A 84 5.47 1.84 -16.77
N ARG A 85 4.62 2.65 -17.39
CA ARG A 85 4.72 3.00 -18.82
C ARG A 85 4.84 4.50 -18.97
N GLY A 86 5.80 4.92 -19.79
CA GLY A 86 6.03 6.33 -20.05
C GLY A 86 6.84 6.55 -21.32
N LEU A 87 6.99 7.82 -21.68
CA LEU A 87 7.88 8.24 -22.75
C LEU A 87 9.19 8.72 -22.14
N HIS A 88 10.30 8.06 -22.47
CA HIS A 88 11.64 8.48 -22.08
C HIS A 88 12.48 8.68 -23.33
N LYS A 89 13.07 9.88 -23.49
CA LYS A 89 13.91 10.23 -24.64
C LYS A 89 13.26 9.93 -26.02
N GLY A 90 11.94 10.10 -26.13
CA GLY A 90 11.19 9.87 -27.37
C GLY A 90 10.83 8.40 -27.65
N ALA A 91 11.24 7.45 -26.80
CA ALA A 91 10.86 6.05 -26.88
C ALA A 91 9.83 5.69 -25.80
N VAL A 92 8.92 4.76 -26.13
CA VAL A 92 8.00 4.17 -25.15
C VAL A 92 8.80 3.18 -24.31
N GLU A 93 8.92 3.46 -23.01
CA GLU A 93 9.51 2.55 -22.03
C GLU A 93 8.41 1.92 -21.18
N SER A 94 8.51 0.61 -20.97
CA SER A 94 7.60 -0.17 -20.12
C SER A 94 8.43 -1.00 -19.15
N ASN A 95 8.35 -0.69 -17.86
CA ASN A 95 9.00 -1.42 -16.80
C ASN A 95 7.96 -2.13 -15.94
N THR A 96 8.19 -3.40 -15.62
CA THR A 96 7.29 -4.22 -14.80
C THR A 96 7.97 -4.52 -13.48
N VAL A 97 7.35 -4.14 -12.38
CA VAL A 97 7.86 -4.35 -11.02
C VAL A 97 6.84 -5.10 -10.17
N ILE A 98 7.31 -5.99 -9.30
CA ILE A 98 6.46 -6.66 -8.32
C ILE A 98 6.54 -5.87 -7.01
N ILE A 99 5.37 -5.40 -6.54
CA ILE A 99 5.25 -4.68 -5.28
C ILE A 99 5.06 -5.67 -4.14
N THR A 100 5.80 -5.46 -3.04
CA THR A 100 5.88 -6.40 -1.91
C THR A 100 5.60 -5.76 -0.56
N CYS A 101 5.47 -4.43 -0.52
CA CYS A 101 5.34 -3.66 0.71
C CYS A 101 3.96 -3.80 1.39
N VAL A 102 2.92 -4.21 0.68
CA VAL A 102 1.61 -4.46 1.29
C VAL A 102 1.68 -5.74 2.11
N SER A 103 1.36 -5.65 3.40
CA SER A 103 1.29 -6.79 4.32
C SER A 103 0.05 -7.63 4.04
N HIS A 104 -1.12 -7.01 4.17
CA HIS A 104 -2.43 -7.58 3.97
C HIS A 104 -3.45 -6.44 3.86
N GLY A 105 -4.64 -6.75 3.38
CA GLY A 105 -5.79 -5.89 3.46
C GLY A 105 -6.77 -6.31 4.56
N ILE A 106 -7.53 -5.35 5.08
CA ILE A 106 -8.60 -5.54 6.05
C ILE A 106 -9.91 -5.05 5.45
N ASN A 107 -10.92 -5.91 5.47
CA ASN A 107 -12.30 -5.52 5.22
C ASN A 107 -12.95 -5.13 6.57
N PRO A 108 -13.11 -3.83 6.89
CA PRO A 108 -13.64 -3.40 8.18
C PRO A 108 -15.12 -3.76 8.38
N TYR A 109 -15.85 -4.06 7.31
CA TYR A 109 -17.26 -4.47 7.37
C TYR A 109 -17.43 -5.91 7.85
N GLU A 110 -16.38 -6.73 7.76
CA GLU A 110 -16.38 -8.13 8.22
C GLU A 110 -15.44 -8.35 9.40
N ASN A 111 -14.37 -7.56 9.49
CA ASN A 111 -13.30 -7.71 10.47
C ASN A 111 -13.06 -6.40 11.23
N TYR A 112 -14.12 -5.87 11.87
CA TYR A 112 -14.06 -4.57 12.55
C TYR A 112 -13.05 -4.55 13.71
N ASP A 113 -12.92 -5.65 14.47
CA ASP A 113 -11.96 -5.74 15.57
C ASP A 113 -10.51 -5.61 15.09
N LYS A 114 -10.16 -6.29 13.98
CA LYS A 114 -8.82 -6.16 13.37
C LYS A 114 -8.55 -4.74 12.89
N TYR A 115 -9.58 -4.05 12.40
CA TYR A 115 -9.47 -2.63 12.04
C TYR A 115 -9.17 -1.76 13.28
N LEU A 116 -9.83 -2.00 14.42
CA LEU A 116 -9.55 -1.29 15.66
C LEU A 116 -8.14 -1.59 16.22
N GLU A 117 -7.65 -2.82 16.05
CA GLU A 117 -6.30 -3.20 16.46
C GLU A 117 -5.21 -2.38 15.75
N LEU A 118 -5.45 -1.94 14.50
CA LEU A 118 -4.52 -1.06 13.79
C LEU A 118 -4.23 0.24 14.54
N ALA A 119 -5.21 0.79 15.25
CA ALA A 119 -5.04 2.00 16.04
C ALA A 119 -4.12 1.80 17.27
N ARG A 120 -3.91 0.54 17.68
CA ARG A 120 -3.05 0.16 18.81
C ARG A 120 -1.64 -0.21 18.37
N ASN A 121 -1.35 -0.21 17.08
CA ASN A 121 -0.04 -0.58 16.55
C ASN A 121 1.03 0.49 16.91
N PRO A 122 2.01 0.17 17.76
CA PRO A 122 3.03 1.13 18.20
C PRO A 122 4.02 1.52 17.10
N ASP A 123 4.13 0.71 16.04
CA ASP A 123 5.01 0.97 14.90
C ASP A 123 4.34 1.83 13.81
N LEU A 124 3.05 2.14 13.94
CA LEU A 124 2.31 2.95 12.98
C LEU A 124 2.91 4.37 12.90
N LYS A 125 3.31 4.78 11.69
CA LYS A 125 3.91 6.09 11.44
C LYS A 125 3.11 6.96 10.48
N VAL A 126 2.44 6.36 9.50
CA VAL A 126 1.78 7.09 8.41
C VAL A 126 0.37 6.55 8.20
N ILE A 127 -0.56 7.45 7.97
CA ILE A 127 -1.90 7.12 7.48
C ILE A 127 -2.09 7.83 6.15
N VAL A 128 -2.41 7.07 5.11
CA VAL A 128 -2.66 7.59 3.77
C VAL A 128 -4.10 7.28 3.38
N SER A 129 -4.75 8.21 2.67
CA SER A 129 -6.08 8.00 2.13
C SER A 129 -6.19 8.66 0.77
N ASN A 130 -6.93 8.05 -0.14
CA ASN A 130 -7.35 8.69 -1.39
C ASN A 130 -8.88 8.68 -1.46
N CYS A 131 -9.49 9.75 -0.97
CA CYS A 131 -10.93 9.94 -1.04
C CYS A 131 -11.30 10.66 -2.35
N LYS A 132 -12.16 10.06 -3.16
CA LYS A 132 -12.86 10.81 -4.22
C LYS A 132 -13.80 11.83 -3.56
N ARG A 133 -13.97 12.97 -4.22
CA ARG A 133 -14.69 14.17 -3.72
C ARG A 133 -16.18 13.92 -3.37
N GLU A 134 -16.74 12.75 -3.67
CA GLU A 134 -18.15 12.42 -3.43
C GLU A 134 -18.45 11.77 -2.06
N LEU A 135 -17.42 11.44 -1.25
CA LEU A 135 -17.60 10.82 0.08
C LEU A 135 -17.73 11.83 1.24
N TYR A 136 -17.80 13.14 0.97
CA TYR A 136 -18.09 14.16 1.98
C TYR A 136 -19.59 14.25 2.30
N ALA A 137 -20.20 13.14 2.68
CA ALA A 137 -21.57 13.14 3.19
C ALA A 137 -21.63 12.23 4.42
N ASN A 138 -21.47 12.87 5.58
CA ASN A 138 -21.77 12.37 6.93
C ASN A 138 -20.66 11.54 7.61
N HIS A 139 -20.03 12.19 8.59
CA HIS A 139 -19.11 11.65 9.62
C HIS A 139 -17.71 11.20 9.18
N ILE A 140 -16.84 12.16 8.82
CA ILE A 140 -15.38 11.98 8.90
C ILE A 140 -14.82 13.03 9.85
N ILE A 141 -14.14 12.55 10.88
CA ILE A 141 -13.29 13.35 11.77
C ILE A 141 -12.11 13.85 10.92
N LEU A 142 -12.15 15.13 10.53
CA LEU A 142 -10.98 15.86 10.08
C LEU A 142 -10.08 16.12 11.29
N VAL A 143 -9.01 15.33 11.48
CA VAL A 143 -7.89 15.79 12.29
C VAL A 143 -7.05 16.71 11.41
N HIS A 144 -7.34 18.00 11.51
CA HIS A 144 -6.69 19.06 10.77
C HIS A 144 -5.27 19.33 11.30
N GLN A 145 -4.39 19.73 10.36
CA GLN A 145 -2.99 20.19 10.48
C GLN A 145 -1.89 19.12 10.50
N VAL A 146 -1.13 19.01 9.40
CA VAL A 146 0.35 18.89 9.44
C VAL A 146 0.98 19.44 8.16
N TRP A 147 1.95 20.34 8.34
CA TRP A 147 2.97 20.77 7.37
C TRP A 147 4.06 19.69 7.17
N ALA A 148 4.56 19.51 5.95
CA ALA A 148 5.75 18.67 5.67
C ALA A 148 7.07 19.41 5.98
N VAL A 149 8.12 18.66 6.35
CA VAL A 149 9.58 18.83 6.09
C VAL A 149 10.41 18.09 7.17
N LEU A 150 11.47 17.41 6.70
CA LEU A 150 12.40 16.48 7.36
C LEU A 150 13.26 17.05 8.53
N PHE A 151 13.86 16.09 9.25
CA PHE A 151 15.09 16.10 10.07
C PHE A 151 14.96 16.01 11.60
N SER A 152 15.74 15.04 12.11
CA SER A 152 16.15 14.71 13.49
C SER A 152 15.14 14.88 14.62
N GLY A 153 14.79 13.74 15.21
CA GLY A 153 14.38 13.67 16.62
C GLY A 153 12.88 13.60 16.85
N LYS A 154 12.39 12.35 17.00
CA LYS A 154 11.19 11.98 17.76
C LYS A 154 9.96 12.90 17.64
N VAL A 155 9.15 12.73 16.60
CA VAL A 155 7.72 13.11 16.60
C VAL A 155 6.95 12.16 15.68
N VAL A 156 5.88 11.53 16.19
CA VAL A 156 4.90 10.79 15.37
C VAL A 156 4.19 11.81 14.49
N ARG A 157 4.38 11.72 13.17
CA ARG A 157 3.96 12.74 12.21
C ARG A 157 3.10 12.09 11.13
N TYR A 158 1.79 12.32 11.21
CA TYR A 158 0.84 11.90 10.18
C TYR A 158 1.05 12.73 8.90
N CYS A 159 1.16 12.06 7.76
CA CYS A 159 1.25 12.70 6.44
C CYS A 159 0.01 12.33 5.63
N LEU A 160 -0.91 13.29 5.46
CA LEU A 160 -2.05 13.16 4.55
C LEU A 160 -1.58 13.62 3.15
N ILE A 161 -1.41 12.69 2.21
CA ILE A 161 -1.20 13.02 0.80
C ILE A 161 -2.58 13.08 0.13
N SER A 162 -3.19 14.27 0.10
CA SER A 162 -4.32 14.55 -0.79
C SER A 162 -3.77 14.94 -2.15
N VAL A 163 -4.04 14.13 -3.18
CA VAL A 163 -3.78 14.50 -4.57
C VAL A 163 -5.08 15.07 -5.12
N VAL A 164 -5.08 16.37 -5.40
CA VAL A 164 -6.20 17.13 -5.98
C VAL A 164 -6.24 16.95 -7.49
#